data_AF-A0A1R1XD25-F1
#
_entry.id   AF-A0A1R1XD25-F1
#
_cell.length_a   1.000
_cell.length_b   1.000
_cell.length_c   1.000
_cell.angle_alpha   90.00
_cell.angle_beta   90.00
_cell.angle_gamma   90.00
#
_symmetry.space_group_name_H-M   'P 1'
#
loop_
_entity.id
_entity.type
_entity.pdbx_description
1 polymer ?
#
loop_
_entity_poly.entity_id
_entity_poly.type
_entity_poly.pdbx_seq_one_letter_code
_entity_poly.pdbx_strand_id
1 'polypeptide(L)'
;MSEQTERAFQKQAGVSILERNVNSKKEARWSKDVGLGFKTPREAIEGTYIDKKCPFTGNVSIRGRILTGTVVSNKMKRTIIIRREYLHFIKKYNRYEKRHKNVAAHLSPAFIGVEIGDTVTIGECRPLSKTVRFNVLKVSKRVVKGSKQFIKF
;
A
#
# COMPACT_ATOMS: atom_id res chain seq x y z
N MET A 1 -4.99 -10.84 -14.31
CA MET A 1 -6.44 -11.03 -14.48
C MET A 1 -7.09 -10.85 -13.12
N SER A 2 -8.12 -10.00 -12.98
CA SER A 2 -8.91 -9.96 -11.74
C SER A 2 -9.84 -11.17 -11.77
N GLU A 3 -9.29 -12.33 -11.47
CA GLU A 3 -10.05 -13.56 -11.37
C GLU A 3 -10.97 -13.43 -10.17
N GLN A 4 -12.27 -13.55 -10.43
CA GLN A 4 -13.30 -13.67 -9.43
C GLN A 4 -13.13 -15.05 -8.75
N THR A 5 -12.15 -15.15 -7.85
CA THR A 5 -11.79 -16.42 -7.19
C THR A 5 -12.67 -16.72 -5.97
N GLU A 6 -13.30 -15.69 -5.41
CA GLU A 6 -14.11 -15.81 -4.21
C GLU A 6 -15.55 -16.22 -4.56
N ARG A 7 -16.23 -16.95 -3.66
CA ARG A 7 -17.64 -17.36 -3.87
C ARG A 7 -18.58 -16.17 -4.06
N ALA A 8 -18.35 -15.10 -3.31
CA ALA A 8 -19.14 -13.88 -3.40
C ALA A 8 -18.61 -12.98 -4.51
N PHE A 9 -19.50 -12.55 -5.42
CA PHE A 9 -19.19 -11.59 -6.47
C PHE A 9 -18.59 -10.30 -5.91
N GLN A 10 -17.38 -9.96 -6.34
CA GLN A 10 -16.72 -8.74 -5.93
C GLN A 10 -17.10 -7.59 -6.87
N LYS A 11 -17.51 -6.45 -6.30
CA LYS A 11 -17.74 -5.18 -7.03
C LYS A 11 -17.39 -3.96 -6.18
N GLN A 12 -17.20 -2.80 -6.81
CA GLN A 12 -17.13 -1.54 -6.09
C GLN A 12 -18.51 -1.13 -5.58
N ALA A 13 -18.56 -0.55 -4.38
CA ALA A 13 -19.80 0.04 -3.87
C ALA A 13 -20.03 1.39 -4.57
N GLY A 14 -21.26 1.67 -4.97
CA GLY A 14 -21.62 2.93 -5.64
C GLY A 14 -21.29 3.00 -7.13
N VAL A 15 -20.79 1.91 -7.73
CA VAL A 15 -20.55 1.81 -9.18
C VAL A 15 -21.49 0.76 -9.76
N SER A 16 -22.38 1.19 -10.66
CA SER A 16 -23.26 0.28 -11.39
C SER A 16 -22.48 -0.42 -12.50
N ILE A 17 -22.63 -1.74 -12.61
CA ILE A 17 -22.03 -2.56 -13.68
C ILE A 17 -23.00 -2.70 -14.86
N LEU A 18 -24.30 -2.49 -14.62
CA LEU A 18 -25.37 -2.73 -15.58
C LEU A 18 -25.46 -1.62 -16.64
N GLU A 19 -25.08 -0.40 -16.28
CA GLU A 19 -25.10 0.76 -17.17
C GLU A 19 -23.79 0.88 -17.94
N ARG A 20 -23.59 -0.03 -18.92
CA ARG A 20 -22.50 0.13 -19.89
C ARG A 20 -22.91 1.19 -20.91
N ASN A 21 -22.26 2.34 -20.85
CA ASN A 21 -22.37 3.33 -21.91
C ASN A 21 -21.70 2.73 -23.17
N VAL A 22 -22.47 2.47 -24.22
CA VAL A 22 -22.03 1.75 -25.44
C VAL A 22 -20.80 2.43 -26.09
N ASN A 23 -20.63 3.72 -25.85
CA ASN A 23 -19.54 4.54 -26.40
C ASN A 23 -18.22 4.46 -25.61
N SER A 24 -18.21 3.97 -24.35
CA SER A 24 -16.99 3.86 -23.55
C SER A 24 -16.49 2.42 -23.49
N LYS A 25 -15.32 2.16 -24.08
CA LYS A 25 -14.67 0.82 -24.05
C LYS A 25 -14.24 0.36 -22.65
N LYS A 26 -14.25 1.22 -21.63
CA LYS A 26 -13.80 0.92 -20.26
C LYS A 26 -14.98 0.91 -19.30
N GLU A 27 -15.03 -0.09 -18.44
CA GLU A 27 -16.01 -0.15 -17.35
C GLU A 27 -15.82 1.04 -16.41
N ALA A 28 -16.92 1.65 -15.97
CA ALA A 28 -16.88 2.74 -15.01
C ALA A 28 -16.16 2.25 -13.74
N ARG A 29 -15.16 3.01 -13.28
CA ARG A 29 -14.38 2.67 -12.08
C ARG A 29 -14.27 3.91 -11.20
N TRP A 30 -14.60 3.74 -9.92
CA TRP A 30 -14.45 4.81 -8.96
C TRP A 30 -13.01 4.84 -8.43
N SER A 31 -12.40 6.02 -8.48
CA SER A 31 -11.13 6.34 -7.85
C SER A 31 -11.22 7.72 -7.20
N LYS A 32 -10.43 7.95 -6.16
CA LYS A 32 -10.38 9.24 -5.47
C LYS A 32 -8.94 9.67 -5.20
N ASP A 33 -8.77 10.98 -5.10
CA ASP A 33 -7.60 11.57 -4.46
C ASP A 33 -7.69 11.35 -2.94
N VAL A 34 -6.57 10.99 -2.34
CA VAL A 34 -6.42 10.76 -0.91
C VAL A 34 -6.06 12.07 -0.18
N GLY A 35 -5.60 13.08 -0.92
CA GLY A 35 -5.10 14.35 -0.39
C GLY A 35 -3.66 14.25 0.09
N LEU A 36 -3.21 15.28 0.83
CA LEU A 36 -1.85 15.36 1.42
C LEU A 36 -0.72 15.32 0.35
N GLY A 37 -1.03 15.65 -0.90
CA GLY A 37 -0.07 15.67 -2.01
C GLY A 37 0.30 14.28 -2.56
N PHE A 38 -0.38 13.21 -2.17
CA PHE A 38 -0.14 11.88 -2.73
C PHE A 38 -0.90 11.71 -4.04
N LYS A 39 -0.15 11.51 -5.13
CA LYS A 39 -0.74 11.21 -6.44
C LYS A 39 -1.37 9.83 -6.45
N THR A 40 -2.56 9.72 -7.05
CA THR A 40 -3.22 8.43 -7.29
C THR A 40 -2.41 7.61 -8.29
N PRO A 41 -2.05 6.36 -7.97
CA PRO A 41 -1.30 5.51 -8.90
C PRO A 41 -2.15 5.15 -10.13
N ARG A 42 -1.51 5.02 -11.29
CA ARG A 42 -2.18 4.71 -12.57
C ARG A 42 -2.94 3.39 -12.50
N GLU A 43 -2.37 2.41 -11.81
CA GLU A 43 -2.94 1.10 -11.57
C GLU A 43 -4.25 1.15 -10.77
N ALA A 44 -4.46 2.19 -9.94
CA ALA A 44 -5.74 2.36 -9.26
C ALA A 44 -6.86 2.79 -10.22
N ILE A 45 -6.53 3.54 -11.27
CA ILE A 45 -7.47 4.07 -12.27
C ILE A 45 -7.75 3.02 -13.36
N GLU A 46 -6.72 2.35 -13.86
CA GLU A 46 -6.84 1.42 -14.99
C GLU A 46 -6.98 -0.05 -14.55
N GLY A 47 -6.58 -0.39 -13.33
CA GLY A 47 -6.61 -1.77 -12.84
C GLY A 47 -8.02 -2.28 -12.55
N THR A 48 -8.22 -3.58 -12.67
CA THR A 48 -9.53 -4.24 -12.47
C THR A 48 -9.71 -4.83 -11.06
N TYR A 49 -8.71 -4.68 -10.17
CA TYR A 49 -8.78 -5.27 -8.83
C TYR A 49 -9.89 -4.64 -7.98
N ILE A 50 -10.43 -5.43 -7.05
CA ILE A 50 -11.41 -4.96 -6.07
C ILE A 50 -10.85 -5.15 -4.67
N ASP A 51 -10.68 -4.03 -3.99
CA ASP A 51 -10.21 -3.97 -2.62
C ASP A 51 -10.93 -2.87 -1.85
N LYS A 52 -11.85 -3.27 -0.97
CA LYS A 52 -12.65 -2.37 -0.13
C LYS A 52 -11.78 -1.59 0.87
N LYS A 53 -10.56 -2.06 1.13
CA LYS A 53 -9.59 -1.45 2.05
C LYS A 53 -8.56 -0.54 1.33
N CYS A 54 -8.62 -0.43 0.01
CA CYS A 54 -7.74 0.45 -0.75
C CYS A 54 -8.00 1.93 -0.41
N PRO A 55 -6.95 2.76 -0.24
CA PRO A 55 -7.14 4.18 0.02
C PRO A 55 -7.63 4.95 -1.22
N PHE A 56 -7.39 4.46 -2.43
CA PHE A 56 -7.75 5.14 -3.68
C PHE A 56 -9.09 4.69 -4.28
N THR A 57 -9.42 3.41 -4.17
CA THR A 57 -10.61 2.81 -4.83
C THR A 57 -11.65 2.29 -3.85
N GLY A 58 -11.36 2.39 -2.55
CA GLY A 58 -12.26 2.02 -1.45
C GLY A 58 -12.63 3.21 -0.56
N ASN A 59 -13.57 2.99 0.35
CA ASN A 59 -14.04 4.01 1.30
C ASN A 59 -13.14 4.07 2.56
N VAL A 60 -11.82 4.11 2.38
CA VAL A 60 -10.87 4.32 3.48
C VAL A 60 -10.35 5.74 3.37
N SER A 61 -10.54 6.54 4.41
CA SER A 61 -9.90 7.85 4.53
C SER A 61 -8.59 7.73 5.30
N ILE A 62 -7.60 8.48 4.84
CA ILE A 62 -6.32 8.63 5.52
C ILE A 62 -6.43 9.84 6.44
N ARG A 63 -5.94 9.68 7.67
CA ARG A 63 -5.97 10.72 8.69
C ARG A 63 -4.82 10.54 9.66
N GLY A 64 -4.50 11.58 10.42
CA GLY A 64 -3.51 11.47 11.49
C GLY A 64 -2.09 11.33 10.94
N ARG A 65 -1.35 10.35 11.46
CA ARG A 65 0.11 10.29 11.26
C ARG A 65 0.48 9.65 9.92
N ILE A 66 1.43 10.27 9.22
CA ILE A 66 2.15 9.66 8.10
C ILE A 66 3.48 9.16 8.63
N LEU A 67 3.79 7.89 8.36
CA LEU A 67 5.03 7.25 8.77
C LEU A 67 5.78 6.71 7.56
N THR A 68 7.09 6.63 7.68
CA THR A 68 7.96 5.96 6.71
C THR A 68 8.64 4.78 7.39
N GLY A 69 8.99 3.77 6.59
CA GLY A 69 9.80 2.63 7.04
C GLY A 69 10.09 1.66 5.90
N THR A 70 10.86 0.62 6.22
CA THR A 70 11.30 -0.39 5.26
C THR A 70 10.42 -1.64 5.34
N VAL A 71 10.11 -2.25 4.21
CA VAL A 71 9.33 -3.49 4.16
C VAL A 71 10.18 -4.66 4.64
N VAL A 72 9.75 -5.35 5.68
CA VAL A 72 10.44 -6.54 6.22
C VAL A 72 9.76 -7.83 5.78
N SER A 73 8.43 -7.82 5.65
CA SER A 73 7.67 -9.00 5.24
C SER A 73 6.52 -8.62 4.32
N ASN A 74 6.39 -9.37 3.23
CA ASN A 74 5.28 -9.33 2.29
C ASN A 74 4.66 -10.73 2.09
N LYS A 75 4.61 -11.55 3.15
CA LYS A 75 4.12 -12.93 3.07
C LYS A 75 2.59 -13.06 3.12
N MET A 76 1.89 -12.03 3.58
CA MET A 76 0.43 -12.07 3.79
C MET A 76 -0.33 -11.49 2.59
N LYS A 77 -1.56 -11.97 2.36
CA LYS A 77 -2.44 -11.41 1.31
C LYS A 77 -2.76 -9.95 1.64
N ARG A 78 -2.30 -9.02 0.78
CA ARG A 78 -2.61 -7.58 0.82
C ARG A 78 -2.20 -6.89 2.14
N THR A 79 -1.22 -7.41 2.88
CA THR A 79 -0.72 -6.78 4.12
C THR A 79 0.78 -6.97 4.19
N ILE A 80 1.48 -5.90 4.56
CA ILE A 80 2.93 -5.89 4.75
C ILE A 80 3.28 -5.51 6.18
N ILE A 81 4.47 -5.94 6.60
CA ILE A 81 5.08 -5.51 7.87
C ILE A 81 6.23 -4.58 7.55
N ILE A 82 6.17 -3.39 8.14
CA ILE A 82 7.16 -2.34 7.97
C ILE A 82 7.95 -2.22 9.26
N ARG A 83 9.26 -2.03 9.15
CA ARG A 83 10.14 -1.74 10.26
C ARG A 83 10.50 -0.27 10.28
N ARG A 84 10.39 0.32 11.46
CA ARG A 84 10.81 1.68 11.75
C ARG A 84 11.93 1.64 12.75
N GLU A 85 13.07 2.17 12.36
CA GLU A 85 14.26 2.28 13.21
C GLU A 85 14.34 3.71 13.75
N TYR A 86 14.65 3.84 15.04
CA TYR A 86 14.81 5.14 15.69
C TYR A 86 15.85 5.05 16.80
N LEU A 87 16.45 6.19 17.11
CA LEU A 87 17.42 6.31 18.20
C LEU A 87 16.68 6.71 19.48
N HIS A 88 16.87 5.95 20.55
CA HIS A 88 16.35 6.26 21.87
C HIS A 88 17.47 6.84 22.73
N PHE A 89 17.23 8.00 23.34
CA PHE A 89 18.24 8.71 24.13
C PHE A 89 18.23 8.26 25.59
N ILE A 90 19.38 7.83 26.10
CA ILE A 90 19.56 7.42 27.50
C ILE A 90 20.17 8.59 28.28
N LYS A 91 19.32 9.28 29.06
CA LYS A 91 19.71 10.49 29.82
C LYS A 91 20.92 10.27 30.73
N LYS A 92 20.98 9.14 31.45
CA LYS A 92 22.08 8.83 32.40
C LYS A 92 23.46 8.83 31.74
N TYR A 93 23.56 8.34 30.51
CA TYR A 93 24.84 8.16 29.82
C TYR A 93 25.07 9.18 28.69
N ASN A 94 24.12 10.09 28.45
CA ASN A 94 24.13 11.03 27.34
C ASN A 94 24.46 10.37 25.99
N ARG A 95 23.90 9.17 25.75
CA ARG A 95 24.14 8.33 24.57
C ARG A 95 22.83 7.83 23.98
N TYR A 96 22.87 7.46 22.70
CA TYR A 96 21.73 6.89 21.99
C TYR A 96 21.87 5.37 21.83
N GLU A 97 20.77 4.65 21.94
CA GLU A 97 20.65 3.25 21.55
C GLU A 97 19.73 3.10 20.33
N LYS A 98 20.01 2.12 19.47
CA LYS A 98 19.18 1.81 18.31
C LYS A 98 17.99 0.95 18.75
N ARG A 99 16.77 1.42 18.51
CA ARG A 99 15.53 0.64 18.70
C ARG A 99 14.78 0.52 17.38
N HIS A 100 13.89 -0.47 17.31
CA HIS A 100 13.00 -0.62 16.19
C HIS A 100 11.59 -1.00 16.63
N LYS A 101 10.61 -0.70 15.78
CA LYS A 101 9.23 -1.15 15.94
C LYS A 101 8.68 -1.62 14.61
N ASN A 102 8.01 -2.77 14.63
CA ASN A 102 7.30 -3.30 13.48
C ASN A 102 5.86 -2.76 13.48
N VAL A 103 5.38 -2.35 12.31
CA VAL A 103 4.04 -1.81 12.09
C VAL A 103 3.42 -2.57 10.92
N ALA A 104 2.21 -3.11 11.13
CA ALA A 104 1.46 -3.76 10.07
C ALA A 104 0.68 -2.71 9.26
N ALA A 105 0.78 -2.79 7.94
CA ALA A 105 0.09 -1.89 7.02
C ALA A 105 -0.62 -2.67 5.91
N HIS A 106 -1.81 -2.22 5.53
CA HIS A 106 -2.53 -2.74 4.39
C HIS A 106 -1.83 -2.32 3.10
N LEU A 107 -1.70 -3.24 2.15
CA LEU A 107 -1.12 -2.98 0.84
C LEU A 107 -2.21 -3.10 -0.23
N SER A 108 -2.54 -1.96 -0.85
CA SER A 108 -3.43 -1.96 -2.00
C SER A 108 -2.78 -2.69 -3.19
N PRO A 109 -3.54 -3.50 -3.95
CA PRO A 109 -3.06 -4.11 -5.20
C PRO A 109 -2.62 -3.10 -6.27
N ALA A 110 -2.93 -1.80 -6.11
CA ALA A 110 -2.40 -0.76 -6.99
C ALA A 110 -0.86 -0.71 -6.98
N PHE A 111 -0.23 -1.10 -5.88
CA PHE A 111 1.23 -1.11 -5.78
C PHE A 111 1.77 -2.48 -6.19
N ILE A 112 2.15 -2.59 -7.46
CA ILE A 112 2.63 -3.83 -8.06
C ILE A 112 4.13 -4.01 -7.77
N GLY A 113 4.50 -5.22 -7.34
CA GLY A 113 5.89 -5.61 -7.15
C GLY A 113 6.58 -4.87 -6.01
N VAL A 114 5.92 -4.82 -4.85
CA VAL A 114 6.55 -4.40 -3.59
C VAL A 114 7.35 -5.56 -3.03
N GLU A 115 8.65 -5.34 -2.85
CA GLU A 115 9.58 -6.36 -2.38
C GLU A 115 10.10 -6.05 -0.98
N ILE A 116 10.77 -7.03 -0.38
CA ILE A 116 11.42 -6.86 0.92
C ILE A 116 12.60 -5.88 0.74
N GLY A 117 12.67 -4.89 1.62
CA GLY A 117 13.69 -3.83 1.57
C GLY A 117 13.26 -2.55 0.84
N ASP A 118 12.09 -2.53 0.21
CA ASP A 118 11.53 -1.28 -0.32
C ASP A 118 11.22 -0.29 0.80
N THR A 119 11.34 1.01 0.50
CA THR A 119 10.93 2.06 1.43
C THR A 119 9.51 2.49 1.12
N VAL A 120 8.64 2.45 2.12
CA VAL A 120 7.21 2.75 1.96
C VAL A 120 6.79 3.88 2.88
N THR A 121 5.87 4.70 2.38
CA THR A 121 5.16 5.72 3.15
C THR A 121 3.75 5.22 3.43
N ILE A 122 3.39 5.19 4.70
CA ILE A 122 2.09 4.74 5.19
C ILE A 122 1.33 5.88 5.86
N GLY A 123 0.02 5.90 5.69
CA GLY A 123 -0.89 6.79 6.40
C GLY A 123 -1.74 6.03 7.40
N GLU A 124 -1.98 6.64 8.55
CA GLU A 124 -2.95 6.15 9.52
C GLU A 124 -4.38 6.18 8.93
N CYS A 125 -5.18 5.19 9.29
CA CYS A 125 -6.53 5.01 8.79
C CYS A 125 -7.43 4.43 9.88
N ARG A 126 -8.70 4.15 9.55
CA ARG A 126 -9.58 3.44 10.50
C ARG A 126 -9.06 2.02 10.74
N PRO A 127 -9.31 1.41 11.91
CA PRO A 127 -8.95 0.02 12.15
C PRO A 127 -9.50 -0.89 11.03
N LEU A 128 -8.60 -1.56 10.29
CA LEU A 128 -8.95 -2.43 9.17
C LEU A 128 -8.91 -3.92 9.55
N SER A 129 -8.16 -4.24 10.59
CA SER A 129 -8.04 -5.55 11.22
C SER A 129 -7.59 -5.39 12.68
N LYS A 130 -7.37 -6.50 13.38
CA LYS A 130 -6.87 -6.51 14.77
C LYS A 130 -5.57 -5.70 14.92
N THR A 131 -4.66 -5.80 13.96
CA THR A 131 -3.33 -5.15 14.00
C THR A 131 -3.20 -3.99 13.01
N VAL A 132 -3.87 -4.06 11.85
CA VAL A 132 -3.68 -3.11 10.75
C VAL A 132 -4.52 -1.86 10.97
N ARG A 133 -3.83 -0.74 11.21
CA ARG A 133 -4.38 0.62 11.34
C ARG A 133 -3.73 1.61 10.37
N PHE A 134 -2.84 1.12 9.50
CA PHE A 134 -2.12 1.91 8.51
C PHE A 134 -2.35 1.35 7.10
N ASN A 135 -2.27 2.22 6.10
CA ASN A 135 -2.39 1.86 4.69
C ASN A 135 -1.21 2.46 3.91
N VAL A 136 -0.73 1.74 2.90
CA VAL A 136 0.37 2.22 2.04
C VAL A 136 -0.14 3.29 1.08
N LEU A 137 0.59 4.41 1.00
CA LEU A 137 0.28 5.56 0.14
C LEU A 137 1.27 5.76 -0.98
N LYS A 138 2.55 5.46 -0.71
CA LYS A 138 3.63 5.62 -1.68
C LYS A 138 4.67 4.56 -1.46
N VAL A 139 5.13 3.97 -2.55
CA VAL A 139 6.26 3.03 -2.56
C VAL A 139 7.43 3.72 -3.24
N SER A 140 8.57 3.73 -2.57
CA SER A 140 9.86 4.10 -3.14
C SER A 140 10.66 2.81 -3.31
N LYS A 141 10.69 2.31 -4.55
CA LYS A 141 11.43 1.09 -4.88
C LYS A 141 12.90 1.26 -4.55
N ARG A 142 13.50 0.26 -3.92
CA ARG A 142 14.93 0.24 -3.68
C ARG A 142 15.65 0.09 -5.02
N VAL A 143 16.40 1.11 -5.41
CA VAL A 143 17.34 0.99 -6.54
C VAL A 143 18.52 0.17 -6.04
N VAL A 144 18.58 -1.11 -6.38
CA VAL A 144 19.80 -1.89 -6.24
C VAL A 144 20.77 -1.36 -7.30
N LYS A 145 21.73 -0.52 -6.88
CA LYS A 145 22.84 -0.09 -7.74
C LYS A 145 23.64 -1.35 -8.11
N GLY A 146 23.38 -1.87 -9.30
CA GLY A 146 23.85 -3.18 -9.74
C GLY A 146 22.68 -4.03 -10.21
N SER A 147 22.09 -3.64 -11.35
CA SER A 147 21.49 -4.64 -12.24
C SER A 147 22.53 -5.75 -12.37
N LYS A 148 22.19 -6.97 -11.95
CA LYS A 148 23.03 -8.19 -11.98
C LYS A 148 24.26 -8.01 -12.87
N GLN A 149 25.42 -7.72 -12.26
CA GLN A 149 26.68 -7.82 -12.98
C GLN A 149 26.78 -9.27 -13.43
N PHE A 150 26.84 -9.47 -14.73
CA PHE A 150 27.16 -10.76 -15.31
C PHE A 150 28.60 -11.06 -14.92
N ILE A 151 28.79 -11.88 -13.89
CA ILE A 151 30.11 -12.46 -13.59
C ILE A 151 30.29 -13.54 -14.66
N LYS A 152 30.94 -13.15 -15.75
CA LYS A 152 31.04 -13.95 -16.94
C LYS A 152 32.28 -14.85 -16.92
N PHE A 153 32.11 -16.07 -17.44
CA PHE A 153 33.00 -16.62 -18.46
C PHE A 153 32.55 -16.16 -19.85
#